data_AF-A0ABD1RV55-F1
#
_entry.id   AF-A0ABD1RV55-F1
#
_cell.length_a   1.000
_cell.length_b   1.000
_cell.length_c   1.000
_cell.angle_alpha   90.00
_cell.angle_beta   90.00
_cell.angle_gamma   90.00
#
_symmetry.space_group_name_H-M   'P 1'
#
loop_
_entity.id
_entity.type
_entity.pdbx_description
1 polymer ?
#
loop_
_entity_poly.entity_id
_entity_poly.type
_entity_poly.pdbx_seq_one_letter_code
_entity_poly.pdbx_strand_id
1 'polypeptide(L)'
;MPRVKMASKRPRRERAPSPSSEDEDSPSEIRIAKCPVLIGKNVDLGSFTFEAPSFHIEDLFVGMDWVSILTLDDKVYPSIVKDLYKNMYFSPESGISCLLRNKRIRITQDLIRSILHLEEGGVRLYTTKTIPHIEEYNPIEACCHVTGKHFEAAVHLSTNQLTLSCRVLHNIIAHIIIPRKGHLDEVNHYDVFLFDCILRGRKLDFSYIMIQHMTSVLSGTRPKVLPYGMILTKIFQHFKISFRNSVAILPKATDTINILTLKRMKIFKENGQWVAKSKGFDDESGPSTLPFDGEDLHDDEDAPPLPPSTTITSAVVLHLRLQRGLF
;
A
#
# COMPACT_ATOMS: atom_id res chain seq x y z
N MET A 1 14.77 21.87 -78.58
CA MET A 1 14.83 23.22 -77.99
C MET A 1 13.42 23.82 -78.03
N PRO A 2 12.88 24.37 -76.94
CA PRO A 2 11.76 23.72 -76.23
C PRO A 2 10.35 24.22 -76.59
N ARG A 3 9.40 23.29 -76.53
CA ARG A 3 7.94 23.45 -76.67
C ARG A 3 7.38 23.67 -75.26
N VAL A 4 6.93 24.88 -74.94
CA VAL A 4 6.29 25.20 -73.64
C VAL A 4 4.88 24.62 -73.63
N LYS A 5 4.62 23.62 -72.77
CA LYS A 5 3.28 23.08 -72.52
C LYS A 5 2.59 23.90 -71.43
N MET A 6 1.41 24.43 -71.73
CA MET A 6 0.52 25.06 -70.75
C MET A 6 -0.02 24.00 -69.77
N ALA A 7 0.05 24.28 -68.47
CA ALA A 7 -0.55 23.47 -67.42
C ALA A 7 -1.88 24.10 -66.97
N SER A 8 -2.96 23.34 -67.15
CA SER A 8 -4.33 23.65 -66.73
C SER A 8 -4.45 23.68 -65.19
N LYS A 9 -4.97 24.79 -64.64
CA LYS A 9 -5.30 24.95 -63.22
C LYS A 9 -6.58 24.17 -62.91
N ARG A 10 -6.48 23.11 -62.08
CA ARG A 10 -7.66 22.45 -61.47
C ARG A 10 -8.10 23.22 -60.21
N PRO A 11 -9.42 23.32 -59.94
CA PRO A 11 -9.94 24.09 -58.82
C PRO A 11 -9.73 23.37 -57.47
N ARG A 12 -9.49 24.18 -56.43
CA ARG A 12 -9.27 23.76 -55.04
C ARG A 12 -10.58 23.22 -54.46
N ARG A 13 -10.60 21.94 -54.10
CA ARG A 13 -11.71 21.31 -53.36
C ARG A 13 -11.76 21.92 -51.95
N GLU A 14 -12.82 22.66 -51.63
CA GLU A 14 -13.15 23.02 -50.25
C GLU A 14 -13.46 21.73 -49.47
N ARG A 15 -12.77 21.55 -48.33
CA ARG A 15 -13.07 20.50 -47.37
C ARG A 15 -14.26 20.99 -46.53
N ALA A 16 -15.33 20.20 -46.52
CA ALA A 16 -16.43 20.37 -45.58
C ALA A 16 -15.90 20.32 -44.13
N PRO A 17 -16.53 21.02 -43.17
CA PRO A 17 -16.11 20.99 -41.79
C PRO A 17 -16.35 19.60 -41.20
N SER A 18 -15.32 19.05 -40.56
CA SER A 18 -15.40 17.79 -39.81
C SER A 18 -16.42 17.92 -38.67
N PRO A 19 -17.16 16.85 -38.31
CA PRO A 19 -18.03 16.87 -37.15
C PRO A 19 -17.22 17.05 -35.86
N SER A 20 -17.87 17.66 -34.88
CA SER A 20 -17.41 17.99 -33.53
C SER A 20 -16.65 16.85 -32.84
N SER A 21 -15.56 17.22 -32.19
CA SER A 21 -14.81 16.40 -31.24
C SER A 21 -15.67 16.14 -30.00
N GLU A 22 -16.44 15.05 -30.01
CA GLU A 22 -17.02 14.46 -28.81
C GLU A 22 -16.18 13.23 -28.45
N ASP A 23 -15.61 13.26 -27.24
CA ASP A 23 -15.17 12.13 -26.42
C ASP A 23 -14.00 11.26 -26.92
N GLU A 24 -12.82 11.85 -27.16
CA GLU A 24 -11.58 11.07 -27.03
C GLU A 24 -11.04 11.16 -25.59
N ASP A 25 -11.38 10.17 -24.77
CA ASP A 25 -10.77 9.96 -23.45
C ASP A 25 -9.24 9.99 -23.56
N SER A 26 -8.57 10.82 -22.75
CA SER A 26 -7.12 10.96 -22.82
C SER A 26 -6.40 9.63 -22.53
N PRO A 27 -5.24 9.33 -23.14
CA PRO A 27 -4.52 8.07 -22.95
C PRO A 27 -4.15 7.75 -21.49
N SER A 28 -4.10 8.76 -20.62
CA SER A 28 -3.95 8.66 -19.16
C SER A 28 -5.20 8.09 -18.47
N GLU A 29 -6.40 8.52 -18.89
CA GLU A 29 -7.66 8.14 -18.26
C GLU A 29 -8.01 6.68 -18.52
N ILE A 30 -7.79 6.21 -19.75
CA ILE A 30 -7.98 4.81 -20.14
C ILE A 30 -7.07 3.88 -19.32
N ARG A 31 -5.87 4.34 -18.93
CA ARG A 31 -4.92 3.55 -18.13
C ARG A 31 -5.39 3.40 -16.69
N ILE A 32 -5.87 4.47 -16.07
CA ILE A 32 -6.36 4.45 -14.68
C ILE A 32 -7.62 3.59 -14.58
N ALA A 33 -8.51 3.65 -15.58
CA ALA A 33 -9.72 2.82 -15.61
C ALA A 33 -9.41 1.32 -15.55
N LYS A 34 -8.35 0.87 -16.23
CA LYS A 34 -7.89 -0.53 -16.25
C LYS A 34 -7.00 -0.91 -15.06
N CYS A 35 -6.57 0.06 -14.26
CA CYS A 35 -5.69 -0.16 -13.12
C CYS A 35 -6.47 -0.72 -11.93
N PRO A 36 -6.10 -1.88 -11.35
CA PRO A 36 -6.77 -2.40 -10.16
C PRO A 36 -6.50 -1.54 -8.92
N VAL A 37 -7.52 -1.42 -8.06
CA VAL A 37 -7.38 -0.75 -6.76
C VAL A 37 -6.91 -1.77 -5.73
N LEU A 38 -5.87 -1.44 -4.98
CA LEU A 38 -5.45 -2.25 -3.84
C LEU A 38 -6.44 -2.04 -2.70
N ILE A 39 -7.02 -3.14 -2.23
CA ILE A 39 -7.81 -3.16 -1.00
C ILE A 39 -6.92 -2.74 0.17
N GLY A 40 -5.67 -3.23 0.19
CA GLY A 40 -4.73 -3.03 1.27
C GLY A 40 -4.74 -4.22 2.22
N LYS A 41 -3.83 -4.21 3.19
CA LYS A 41 -3.76 -5.21 4.26
C LYS A 41 -3.84 -4.53 5.62
N ASN A 42 -4.18 -5.29 6.63
CA ASN A 42 -4.13 -4.88 8.03
C ASN A 42 -3.27 -5.83 8.85
N VAL A 43 -2.97 -5.48 10.09
CA VAL A 43 -2.14 -6.27 11.00
C VAL A 43 -2.94 -6.65 12.21
N ASP A 44 -2.99 -7.95 12.50
CA ASP A 44 -3.49 -8.46 13.78
C ASP A 44 -2.37 -8.36 14.82
N LEU A 45 -2.27 -7.19 15.45
CA LEU A 45 -1.26 -6.92 16.48
C LEU A 45 -1.39 -7.87 17.67
N GLY A 46 -2.62 -8.26 18.05
CA GLY A 46 -2.85 -9.22 19.14
C GLY A 46 -2.15 -10.56 18.87
N SER A 47 -2.30 -11.10 17.66
CA SER A 47 -1.63 -12.36 17.30
C SER A 47 -0.10 -12.26 17.42
N PHE A 48 0.51 -11.14 17.02
CA PHE A 48 1.94 -10.93 17.17
C PHE A 48 2.36 -10.79 18.64
N THR A 49 1.61 -10.02 19.43
CA THR A 49 1.93 -9.77 20.84
C THR A 49 1.82 -11.03 21.70
N PHE A 50 0.83 -11.89 21.45
CA PHE A 50 0.64 -13.12 22.23
C PHE A 50 1.43 -14.32 21.71
N GLU A 51 1.47 -14.56 20.40
CA GLU A 51 2.05 -15.79 19.84
C GLU A 51 3.51 -15.61 19.38
N ALA A 52 3.90 -14.38 19.03
CA ALA A 52 5.21 -14.08 18.47
C ALA A 52 5.85 -12.80 19.07
N PRO A 53 5.94 -12.68 20.41
CA PRO A 53 6.40 -11.45 21.08
C PRO A 53 7.82 -11.04 20.71
N SER A 54 8.67 -11.99 20.30
CA SER A 54 10.06 -11.75 19.89
C SER A 54 10.21 -10.82 18.67
N PHE A 55 9.14 -10.57 17.90
CA PHE A 55 9.20 -9.67 16.76
C PHE A 55 8.99 -8.20 17.12
N HIS A 56 8.43 -7.90 18.32
CA HIS A 56 8.21 -6.53 18.80
C HIS A 56 7.46 -5.61 17.81
N ILE A 57 6.56 -6.18 16.99
CA ILE A 57 5.86 -5.42 15.93
C ILE A 57 5.04 -4.28 16.53
N GLU A 58 4.28 -4.56 17.60
CA GLU A 58 3.47 -3.53 18.26
C GLU A 58 4.35 -2.37 18.78
N ASP A 59 5.44 -2.68 19.49
CA ASP A 59 6.36 -1.68 20.05
C ASP A 59 6.94 -0.76 18.96
N LEU A 60 7.39 -1.34 17.84
CA LEU A 60 7.95 -0.59 16.71
C LEU A 60 6.95 0.44 16.17
N PHE A 61 5.70 0.04 15.97
CA PHE A 61 4.70 0.90 15.34
C PHE A 61 3.96 1.81 16.31
N VAL A 62 3.93 1.50 17.61
CA VAL A 62 3.58 2.45 18.67
C VAL A 62 4.58 3.60 18.68
N GLY A 63 5.88 3.32 18.57
CA GLY A 63 6.92 4.38 18.49
C GLY A 63 6.78 5.29 17.26
N MET A 64 6.22 4.77 16.17
CA MET A 64 5.97 5.51 14.92
C MET A 64 4.61 6.22 14.86
N ASP A 65 3.73 5.96 15.83
CA ASP A 65 2.32 6.40 15.82
C ASP A 65 1.52 5.89 14.60
N TRP A 66 1.81 4.65 14.16
CA TRP A 66 1.21 4.07 12.96
C TRP A 66 0.21 2.95 13.26
N VAL A 67 -0.10 2.71 14.54
CA VAL A 67 -1.04 1.66 14.95
C VAL A 67 -2.40 1.84 14.26
N SER A 68 -2.92 3.07 14.20
CA SER A 68 -4.20 3.39 13.55
C SER A 68 -4.21 3.03 12.07
N ILE A 69 -3.06 3.11 11.39
CA ILE A 69 -2.89 2.76 9.96
C ILE A 69 -2.89 1.24 9.80
N LEU A 70 -2.16 0.54 10.67
CA LEU A 70 -1.99 -0.91 10.59
C LEU A 70 -3.27 -1.68 10.90
N THR A 71 -4.13 -1.13 11.76
CA THR A 71 -5.37 -1.80 12.19
C THR A 71 -6.60 -1.37 11.39
N LEU A 72 -6.43 -0.64 10.26
CA LEU A 72 -7.55 -0.26 9.41
C LEU A 72 -8.24 -1.50 8.83
N ASP A 73 -9.56 -1.56 8.96
CA ASP A 73 -10.39 -2.63 8.39
C ASP A 73 -11.64 -2.04 7.73
N ASP A 74 -11.41 -1.00 6.92
CA ASP A 74 -12.48 -0.29 6.23
C ASP A 74 -12.81 -0.93 4.88
N LYS A 75 -14.06 -0.76 4.47
CA LYS A 75 -14.50 -1.09 3.11
C LYS A 75 -13.77 -0.22 2.10
N VAL A 76 -13.51 -0.76 0.92
CA VAL A 76 -12.94 -0.02 -0.19
C VAL A 76 -13.98 0.14 -1.29
N TYR A 77 -14.03 1.33 -1.90
CA TYR A 77 -14.93 1.65 -3.01
C TYR A 77 -14.12 1.88 -4.29
N PRO A 78 -13.79 0.83 -5.07
CA PRO A 78 -12.84 0.94 -6.17
C PRO A 78 -13.21 1.97 -7.23
N SER A 79 -14.51 2.12 -7.54
CA SER A 79 -14.96 3.11 -8.52
C SER A 79 -14.59 4.53 -8.09
N ILE A 80 -14.80 4.86 -6.81
CA ILE A 80 -14.54 6.21 -6.27
C ILE A 80 -13.03 6.45 -6.14
N VAL A 81 -12.25 5.42 -5.77
CA VAL A 81 -10.80 5.50 -5.78
C VAL A 81 -10.29 5.78 -7.20
N LYS A 82 -10.77 5.08 -8.21
CA LYS A 82 -10.42 5.35 -9.62
C LYS A 82 -10.79 6.77 -10.04
N ASP A 83 -11.98 7.24 -9.68
CA ASP A 83 -12.43 8.61 -9.96
C ASP A 83 -11.51 9.66 -9.32
N LEU A 84 -11.05 9.41 -8.09
CA LEU A 84 -10.06 10.27 -7.42
C LEU A 84 -8.76 10.32 -8.22
N TYR A 85 -8.17 9.17 -8.54
CA TYR A 85 -6.90 9.13 -9.28
C TYR A 85 -7.01 9.71 -10.70
N LYS A 86 -8.18 9.59 -11.34
CA LYS A 86 -8.46 10.20 -12.65
C LYS A 86 -8.43 11.73 -12.60
N ASN A 87 -8.94 12.31 -11.51
CA ASN A 87 -9.19 13.74 -11.40
C ASN A 87 -8.25 14.48 -10.43
N MET A 88 -7.25 13.79 -9.87
CA MET A 88 -6.33 14.39 -8.91
C MET A 88 -5.27 15.25 -9.59
N TYR A 89 -4.97 16.38 -8.97
CA TYR A 89 -3.88 17.26 -9.32
C TYR A 89 -3.00 17.47 -8.08
N PHE A 90 -1.69 17.29 -8.25
CA PHE A 90 -0.72 17.49 -7.18
C PHE A 90 -0.10 18.88 -7.24
N SER A 91 -0.03 19.55 -6.09
CA SER A 91 0.70 20.78 -5.91
C SER A 91 1.58 20.65 -4.65
N PRO A 92 2.89 20.97 -4.74
CA PRO A 92 3.81 20.83 -3.61
C PRO A 92 3.38 21.58 -2.35
N GLU A 93 2.81 22.78 -2.52
CA GLU A 93 2.35 23.64 -1.41
C GLU A 93 0.97 23.25 -0.90
N SER A 94 0.10 22.74 -1.78
CA SER A 94 -1.32 22.59 -1.47
C SER A 94 -1.80 21.15 -1.29
N GLY A 95 -0.94 20.16 -1.52
CA GLY A 95 -1.26 18.74 -1.46
C GLY A 95 -2.00 18.28 -2.72
N ILE A 96 -2.93 17.35 -2.56
CA ILE A 96 -3.71 16.80 -3.68
C ILE A 96 -5.07 17.50 -3.74
N SER A 97 -5.42 18.06 -4.89
CA SER A 97 -6.76 18.61 -5.14
C SER A 97 -7.49 17.74 -6.17
N CYS A 98 -8.79 17.50 -5.97
CA CYS A 98 -9.59 16.67 -6.87
C CYS A 98 -11.04 17.15 -6.92
N LEU A 99 -11.68 17.02 -8.08
CA LEU A 99 -13.14 17.13 -8.22
C LEU A 99 -13.74 15.73 -8.23
N LEU A 100 -14.46 15.36 -7.17
CA LEU A 100 -15.04 14.04 -6.99
C LEU A 100 -16.55 14.15 -6.77
N ARG A 101 -17.37 13.58 -7.66
CA ARG A 101 -18.85 13.65 -7.59
C ARG A 101 -19.37 15.08 -7.38
N ASN A 102 -18.87 16.04 -8.16
CA ASN A 102 -19.19 17.47 -8.08
C ASN A 102 -18.76 18.17 -6.77
N LYS A 103 -17.89 17.56 -5.97
CA LYS A 103 -17.29 18.17 -4.78
C LYS A 103 -15.79 18.36 -4.97
N ARG A 104 -15.31 19.60 -4.78
CA ARG A 104 -13.87 19.87 -4.71
C ARG A 104 -13.38 19.43 -3.34
N ILE A 105 -12.46 18.48 -3.34
CA ILE A 105 -11.78 18.00 -2.13
C ILE A 105 -10.30 18.33 -2.23
N ARG A 106 -9.70 18.60 -1.06
CA ARG A 106 -8.27 18.89 -0.94
C ARG A 106 -7.70 18.00 0.15
N ILE A 107 -6.78 17.11 -0.22
CA ILE A 107 -6.11 16.18 0.66
C ILE A 107 -4.74 16.78 1.00
N THR A 108 -4.62 17.31 2.22
CA THR A 108 -3.39 17.83 2.78
C THR A 108 -2.79 16.84 3.78
N GLN A 109 -1.52 17.04 4.15
CA GLN A 109 -0.87 16.28 5.20
C GLN A 109 -1.66 16.37 6.52
N ASP A 110 -2.05 17.58 6.93
CA ASP A 110 -2.80 17.83 8.16
C ASP A 110 -4.16 17.12 8.18
N LEU A 111 -4.85 17.06 7.02
CA LEU A 111 -6.10 16.32 6.90
C LEU A 111 -5.88 14.82 7.13
N ILE A 112 -4.86 14.24 6.49
CA ILE A 112 -4.53 12.82 6.65
C ILE A 112 -4.19 12.53 8.11
N ARG A 113 -3.36 13.37 8.74
CA ARG A 113 -3.02 13.25 10.17
C ARG A 113 -4.27 13.30 11.05
N SER A 114 -5.16 14.25 10.81
CA SER A 114 -6.41 14.37 11.56
C SER A 114 -7.32 13.14 11.43
N ILE A 115 -7.49 12.61 10.21
CA ILE A 115 -8.35 11.46 9.93
C ILE A 115 -7.78 10.16 10.50
N LEU A 116 -6.45 10.01 10.47
CA LEU A 116 -5.76 8.80 10.94
C LEU A 116 -5.26 8.93 12.39
N HIS A 117 -5.57 10.05 13.07
CA HIS A 117 -5.11 10.34 14.42
C HIS A 117 -3.59 10.27 14.59
N LEU A 118 -2.85 10.82 13.62
CA LEU A 118 -1.39 10.84 13.63
C LEU A 118 -0.86 12.14 14.25
N GLU A 119 0.23 12.03 14.99
CA GLU A 119 1.01 13.15 15.50
C GLU A 119 1.69 13.92 14.36
N GLU A 120 1.87 15.22 14.58
CA GLU A 120 2.63 16.06 13.67
C GLU A 120 4.14 15.85 13.88
N GLY A 121 4.87 15.74 12.77
CA GLY A 121 6.33 15.67 12.76
C GLY A 121 6.86 14.43 12.04
N GLY A 122 8.16 14.19 12.23
CA GLY A 122 8.89 13.11 11.57
C GLY A 122 9.57 13.52 10.27
N VAL A 123 10.44 12.64 9.79
CA VAL A 123 11.24 12.89 8.58
C VAL A 123 10.34 12.86 7.35
N ARG A 124 10.37 13.95 6.56
CA ARG A 124 9.63 14.11 5.30
C ARG A 124 10.50 13.73 4.11
N LEU A 125 10.68 12.44 3.90
CA LEU A 125 11.47 11.92 2.79
C LEU A 125 10.72 10.83 2.03
N TYR A 126 10.72 10.94 0.70
CA TYR A 126 10.21 9.92 -0.21
C TYR A 126 11.11 9.87 -1.45
N THR A 127 11.53 8.67 -1.84
CA THR A 127 12.24 8.42 -3.09
C THR A 127 11.82 7.08 -3.67
N THR A 128 11.91 6.95 -4.99
CA THR A 128 11.52 5.72 -5.71
C THR A 128 12.70 4.90 -6.19
N LYS A 129 13.84 5.53 -6.50
CA LYS A 129 14.98 4.87 -7.17
C LYS A 129 16.35 5.30 -6.66
N THR A 130 16.44 6.40 -5.92
CA THR A 130 17.72 6.90 -5.41
C THR A 130 17.91 6.50 -3.96
N ILE A 131 19.16 6.48 -3.53
CA ILE A 131 19.47 6.35 -2.11
C ILE A 131 19.02 7.65 -1.43
N PRO A 132 18.27 7.57 -0.31
CA PRO A 132 17.97 8.74 0.51
C PRO A 132 19.24 9.42 1.01
N HIS A 133 19.29 10.75 0.93
CA HIS A 133 20.39 11.56 1.45
C HIS A 133 19.88 12.44 2.58
N ILE A 134 20.14 12.05 3.82
CA ILE A 134 19.92 12.85 5.04
C ILE A 134 21.11 12.63 5.99
N GLU A 135 21.41 13.63 6.82
CA GLU A 135 22.61 13.62 7.67
C GLU A 135 22.65 12.42 8.64
N GLU A 136 21.48 11.97 9.11
CA GLU A 136 21.36 10.88 10.10
C GLU A 136 21.21 9.48 9.47
N TYR A 137 21.39 9.34 8.15
CA TYR A 137 21.20 8.06 7.46
C TYR A 137 22.47 7.60 6.74
N ASN A 138 23.02 6.47 7.20
CA ASN A 138 24.07 5.75 6.51
C ASN A 138 23.49 4.49 5.84
N PRO A 139 23.43 4.41 4.50
CA PRO A 139 22.84 3.27 3.79
C PRO A 139 23.62 1.97 3.99
N ILE A 140 24.93 2.03 4.25
CA ILE A 140 25.77 0.84 4.48
C ILE A 140 25.41 0.24 5.83
N GLU A 141 25.41 1.06 6.88
CA GLU A 141 25.01 0.62 8.23
C GLU A 141 23.56 0.10 8.24
N ALA A 142 22.65 0.75 7.52
CA ALA A 142 21.28 0.30 7.40
C ALA A 142 21.22 -1.10 6.75
N CYS A 143 21.96 -1.34 5.65
CA CYS A 143 22.06 -2.67 5.05
C CYS A 143 22.62 -3.71 6.03
N CYS A 144 23.63 -3.35 6.81
CA CYS A 144 24.20 -4.23 7.82
C CYS A 144 23.18 -4.58 8.92
N HIS A 145 22.46 -3.59 9.42
CA HIS A 145 21.48 -3.74 10.48
C HIS A 145 20.31 -4.64 10.06
N VAL A 146 19.74 -4.42 8.87
CA VAL A 146 18.53 -5.16 8.43
C VAL A 146 18.82 -6.61 8.03
N THR A 147 20.08 -6.94 7.72
CA THR A 147 20.51 -8.29 7.32
C THR A 147 21.27 -9.04 8.43
N GLY A 148 21.82 -8.33 9.41
CA GLY A 148 22.76 -8.89 10.38
C GLY A 148 24.13 -9.27 9.77
N LYS A 149 24.46 -8.77 8.58
CA LYS A 149 25.71 -9.06 7.86
C LYS A 149 26.56 -7.79 7.72
N HIS A 150 27.85 -7.95 7.45
CA HIS A 150 28.73 -6.81 7.19
C HIS A 150 28.81 -6.51 5.68
N PHE A 151 28.70 -5.24 5.32
CA PHE A 151 28.87 -4.73 3.96
C PHE A 151 29.81 -3.52 3.95
N GLU A 152 30.58 -3.39 2.87
CA GLU A 152 31.49 -2.24 2.66
C GLU A 152 30.88 -1.15 1.76
N ALA A 153 29.72 -1.44 1.15
CA ALA A 153 28.99 -0.54 0.27
C ALA A 153 27.49 -0.79 0.36
N ALA A 154 26.68 0.21 -0.05
CA ALA A 154 25.24 0.06 -0.14
C ALA A 154 24.90 -0.88 -1.31
N VAL A 155 24.15 -1.94 -1.03
CA VAL A 155 23.81 -2.98 -2.00
C VAL A 155 22.31 -3.09 -2.22
N HIS A 156 21.91 -3.62 -3.37
CA HIS A 156 20.54 -4.09 -3.55
C HIS A 156 20.33 -5.35 -2.72
N LEU A 157 19.27 -5.35 -1.92
CA LEU A 157 18.94 -6.46 -1.04
C LEU A 157 17.73 -7.23 -1.60
N SER A 158 17.69 -8.51 -1.27
CA SER A 158 16.52 -9.36 -1.46
C SER A 158 15.95 -9.82 -0.12
N THR A 159 14.65 -10.14 -0.10
CA THR A 159 13.92 -10.48 1.14
C THR A 159 14.51 -11.68 1.89
N ASN A 160 15.15 -12.62 1.21
CA ASN A 160 15.84 -13.76 1.82
C ASN A 160 17.14 -13.40 2.54
N GLN A 161 17.71 -12.21 2.30
CA GLN A 161 18.90 -11.72 2.99
C GLN A 161 18.56 -10.97 4.28
N LEU A 162 17.30 -10.57 4.45
CA LEU A 162 16.81 -9.86 5.64
C LEU A 162 16.72 -10.79 6.84
N THR A 163 16.91 -10.22 8.04
CA THR A 163 16.54 -10.90 9.30
C THR A 163 15.04 -11.25 9.31
N LEU A 164 14.63 -12.23 10.12
CA LEU A 164 13.21 -12.64 10.16
C LEU A 164 12.29 -11.47 10.49
N SER A 165 12.65 -10.63 11.47
CA SER A 165 11.87 -9.45 11.82
C SER A 165 11.79 -8.46 10.67
N CYS A 166 12.89 -8.22 9.95
CA CYS A 166 12.88 -7.35 8.77
C CYS A 166 12.06 -7.93 7.61
N ARG A 167 11.95 -9.27 7.48
CA ARG A 167 11.05 -9.89 6.48
C ARG A 167 9.58 -9.58 6.80
N VAL A 168 9.17 -9.70 8.06
CA VAL A 168 7.80 -9.36 8.49
C VAL A 168 7.55 -7.86 8.27
N LEU A 169 8.51 -7.03 8.65
CA LEU A 169 8.44 -5.59 8.46
C LEU A 169 8.35 -5.20 6.98
N HIS A 170 9.10 -5.87 6.10
CA HIS A 170 9.01 -5.68 4.65
C HIS A 170 7.59 -5.94 4.12
N ASN A 171 6.94 -7.00 4.63
CA ASN A 171 5.57 -7.33 4.26
C ASN A 171 4.60 -6.20 4.66
N ILE A 172 4.72 -5.68 5.88
CA ILE A 172 3.93 -4.56 6.38
C ILE A 172 4.16 -3.30 5.53
N ILE A 173 5.42 -2.94 5.28
CA ILE A 173 5.76 -1.77 4.47
C ILE A 173 5.22 -1.90 3.05
N ALA A 174 5.45 -3.03 2.38
CA ALA A 174 5.10 -3.21 0.98
C ALA A 174 3.59 -3.33 0.72
N HIS A 175 2.79 -3.68 1.72
CA HIS A 175 1.33 -3.83 1.57
C HIS A 175 0.50 -2.71 2.23
N ILE A 176 1.06 -2.01 3.23
CA ILE A 176 0.32 -1.01 4.01
C ILE A 176 0.93 0.39 3.82
N ILE A 177 2.24 0.53 4.05
CA ILE A 177 2.89 1.86 4.07
C ILE A 177 3.13 2.38 2.65
N ILE A 178 3.73 1.56 1.79
CA ILE A 178 4.00 1.81 0.37
C ILE A 178 3.36 0.70 -0.48
N PRO A 179 2.01 0.65 -0.58
CA PRO A 179 1.33 -0.47 -1.20
C PRO A 179 1.71 -0.62 -2.67
N ARG A 180 2.35 -1.74 -3.02
CA ARG A 180 2.81 -2.04 -4.38
C ARG A 180 2.48 -3.46 -4.80
N LYS A 181 2.29 -3.67 -6.11
CA LYS A 181 2.05 -4.99 -6.72
C LYS A 181 3.21 -5.39 -7.63
N GLY A 182 3.62 -6.65 -7.56
CA GLY A 182 4.73 -7.21 -8.34
C GLY A 182 5.61 -8.13 -7.50
N HIS A 183 6.85 -8.35 -7.94
CA HIS A 183 7.85 -9.09 -7.19
C HIS A 183 8.24 -8.30 -5.94
N LEU A 184 7.79 -8.78 -4.78
CA LEU A 184 8.14 -8.21 -3.48
C LEU A 184 9.45 -8.80 -2.93
N ASP A 185 10.17 -9.58 -3.73
CA ASP A 185 11.44 -10.19 -3.33
C ASP A 185 12.59 -9.19 -3.33
N GLU A 186 12.46 -8.11 -4.09
CA GLU A 186 13.42 -7.00 -4.11
C GLU A 186 13.13 -6.00 -2.99
N VAL A 187 14.19 -5.53 -2.35
CA VAL A 187 14.18 -4.52 -1.30
C VAL A 187 14.83 -3.26 -1.86
N ASN A 188 14.03 -2.22 -2.05
CA ASN A 188 14.51 -0.95 -2.60
C ASN A 188 15.30 -0.16 -1.55
N HIS A 189 16.15 0.79 -1.98
CA HIS A 189 16.88 1.67 -1.07
C HIS A 189 15.95 2.46 -0.13
N TYR A 190 14.74 2.80 -0.60
CA TYR A 190 13.75 3.44 0.25
C TYR A 190 13.17 2.49 1.30
N ASP A 191 13.02 1.19 1.00
CA ASP A 191 12.61 0.21 2.01
C ASP A 191 13.67 0.06 3.10
N VAL A 192 14.95 0.01 2.71
CA VAL A 192 16.09 -0.02 3.65
C VAL A 192 16.08 1.20 4.57
N PHE A 193 15.80 2.38 4.00
CA PHE A 193 15.63 3.61 4.79
C PHE A 193 14.44 3.55 5.75
N LEU A 194 13.29 3.04 5.31
CA LEU A 194 12.12 2.87 6.17
C LEU A 194 12.40 1.86 7.30
N PHE A 195 13.07 0.75 7.02
CA PHE A 195 13.51 -0.19 8.06
C PHE A 195 14.40 0.50 9.09
N ASP A 196 15.40 1.25 8.62
CA ASP A 196 16.35 1.91 9.49
C ASP A 196 15.67 2.92 10.43
N CYS A 197 14.73 3.71 9.91
CA CYS A 197 13.95 4.64 10.72
C CYS A 197 13.06 3.91 11.73
N ILE A 198 12.33 2.87 11.32
CA ILE A 198 11.43 2.11 12.21
C ILE A 198 12.23 1.42 13.32
N LEU A 199 13.33 0.74 12.97
CA LEU A 199 14.16 0.02 13.95
C LEU A 199 14.90 0.95 14.92
N ARG A 200 15.26 2.17 14.47
CA ARG A 200 15.90 3.19 15.32
C ARG A 200 14.90 4.12 16.01
N GLY A 201 13.59 3.93 15.81
CA GLY A 201 12.54 4.77 16.39
C GLY A 201 12.50 6.21 15.87
N ARG A 202 13.04 6.47 14.67
CA ARG A 202 12.96 7.79 14.03
C ARG A 202 11.61 7.95 13.35
N LYS A 203 10.77 8.83 13.91
CA LYS A 203 9.44 9.12 13.37
C LYS A 203 9.50 9.54 11.90
N LEU A 204 8.56 9.03 11.13
CA LEU A 204 8.38 9.31 9.71
C LEU A 204 7.00 9.91 9.49
N ASP A 205 6.94 10.93 8.65
CA ASP A 205 5.67 11.59 8.34
C ASP A 205 4.88 10.77 7.31
N PHE A 206 4.03 9.86 7.79
CA PHE A 206 3.22 9.00 6.92
C PHE A 206 2.34 9.81 5.97
N SER A 207 1.83 10.96 6.40
CA SER A 207 0.98 11.80 5.55
C SER A 207 1.74 12.35 4.34
N TYR A 208 3.00 12.75 4.54
CA TYR A 208 3.91 13.12 3.47
C TYR A 208 4.21 11.93 2.55
N ILE A 209 4.55 10.78 3.13
CA ILE A 209 4.86 9.55 2.40
C ILE A 209 3.70 9.12 1.50
N MET A 210 2.48 9.11 2.04
CA MET A 210 1.26 8.74 1.33
C MET A 210 1.03 9.66 0.12
N ILE A 211 1.07 10.98 0.31
CA ILE A 211 0.87 11.95 -0.78
C ILE A 211 1.94 11.77 -1.87
N GLN A 212 3.21 11.64 -1.48
CA GLN A 212 4.29 11.47 -2.44
C GLN A 212 4.19 10.13 -3.19
N HIS A 213 3.77 9.06 -2.51
CA HIS A 213 3.54 7.77 -3.13
C HIS A 213 2.38 7.80 -4.13
N MET A 214 1.25 8.41 -3.76
CA MET A 214 0.12 8.59 -4.68
C MET A 214 0.53 9.37 -5.94
N THR A 215 1.26 10.48 -5.77
CA THR A 215 1.77 11.30 -6.88
C THR A 215 2.75 10.49 -7.75
N SER A 216 3.66 9.74 -7.12
CA SER A 216 4.60 8.86 -7.80
C SER A 216 3.92 7.79 -8.66
N VAL A 217 2.79 7.23 -8.20
CA VAL A 217 2.03 6.24 -8.96
C VAL A 217 1.45 6.87 -10.23
N LEU A 218 0.98 8.12 -10.18
CA LEU A 218 0.46 8.83 -11.35
C LEU A 218 1.52 9.33 -12.31
N SER A 219 2.68 9.77 -11.80
CA SER A 219 3.79 10.19 -12.67
C SER A 219 4.44 9.00 -13.40
N GLY A 220 4.17 7.76 -12.97
CA GLY A 220 4.64 6.56 -13.63
C GLY A 220 3.99 6.34 -15.01
N THR A 221 4.76 5.82 -15.96
CA THR A 221 4.28 5.58 -17.34
C THR A 221 3.07 4.63 -17.40
N ARG A 222 3.02 3.65 -16.48
CA ARG A 222 1.90 2.71 -16.32
C ARG A 222 1.72 2.38 -14.83
N PRO A 223 0.73 2.97 -14.14
CA PRO A 223 0.40 2.55 -12.78
C PRO A 223 -0.06 1.09 -12.82
N LYS A 224 0.56 0.23 -12.00
CA LYS A 224 0.17 -1.19 -11.89
C LYS A 224 -1.03 -1.37 -10.96
N VAL A 225 -1.15 -0.49 -9.96
CA VAL A 225 -2.15 -0.51 -8.91
C VAL A 225 -2.42 0.90 -8.40
N LEU A 226 -3.62 1.12 -7.86
CA LEU A 226 -3.99 2.33 -7.12
C LEU A 226 -3.97 2.03 -5.61
N PRO A 227 -3.05 2.62 -4.82
CA PRO A 227 -2.90 2.30 -3.40
C PRO A 227 -3.94 2.98 -2.50
N TYR A 228 -3.87 2.64 -1.20
CA TYR A 228 -4.56 3.32 -0.09
C TYR A 228 -6.11 3.27 -0.09
N GLY A 229 -6.72 2.23 -0.65
CA GLY A 229 -8.18 2.10 -0.75
C GLY A 229 -8.94 2.31 0.58
N MET A 230 -8.44 1.74 1.69
CA MET A 230 -9.06 1.89 3.02
C MET A 230 -8.94 3.33 3.54
N ILE A 231 -7.74 3.93 3.48
CA ILE A 231 -7.48 5.29 3.94
C ILE A 231 -8.29 6.31 3.12
N LEU A 232 -8.33 6.12 1.80
CA LEU A 232 -9.13 6.96 0.91
C LEU A 232 -10.62 6.89 1.25
N THR A 233 -11.12 5.74 1.68
CA THR A 233 -12.51 5.62 2.13
C THR A 233 -12.80 6.46 3.37
N LYS A 234 -11.89 6.52 4.35
CA LYS A 234 -12.01 7.45 5.48
C LYS A 234 -12.02 8.92 5.03
N ILE A 235 -11.18 9.27 4.05
CA ILE A 235 -11.17 10.61 3.45
C ILE A 235 -12.49 10.94 2.76
N PHE A 236 -13.05 10.00 2.00
CA PHE A 236 -14.35 10.18 1.34
C PHE A 236 -15.48 10.38 2.35
N GLN A 237 -15.46 9.66 3.47
CA GLN A 237 -16.39 9.83 4.58
C GLN A 237 -16.28 11.24 5.20
N HIS A 238 -15.05 11.72 5.45
CA HIS A 238 -14.82 13.07 5.97
C HIS A 238 -15.44 14.16 5.08
N PHE A 239 -15.24 14.08 3.76
CA PHE A 239 -15.83 15.01 2.79
C PHE A 239 -17.31 14.75 2.47
N LYS A 240 -17.92 13.74 3.11
CA LYS A 240 -19.30 13.31 2.88
C LYS A 240 -19.56 13.03 1.40
N ILE A 241 -18.59 12.39 0.72
CA ILE A 241 -18.76 11.93 -0.65
C ILE A 241 -19.82 10.83 -0.63
N SER A 242 -20.80 10.92 -1.52
CA SER A 242 -21.82 9.88 -1.63
C SER A 242 -21.17 8.58 -2.07
N PHE A 243 -21.53 7.45 -1.46
CA PHE A 243 -21.18 6.10 -1.91
C PHE A 243 -22.30 5.44 -2.74
N ARG A 244 -23.36 6.19 -3.05
CA ARG A 244 -24.50 5.67 -3.82
C ARG A 244 -24.01 5.13 -5.17
N ASN A 245 -24.56 3.99 -5.58
CA ASN A 245 -24.21 3.28 -6.82
C ASN A 245 -22.73 2.85 -6.89
N SER A 246 -22.03 2.72 -5.76
CA SER A 246 -20.68 2.16 -5.69
C SER A 246 -20.67 0.85 -4.93
N VAL A 247 -20.01 -0.15 -5.52
CA VAL A 247 -19.80 -1.45 -4.89
C VAL A 247 -18.68 -1.31 -3.85
N ALA A 248 -18.95 -1.80 -2.63
CA ALA A 248 -17.98 -1.89 -1.56
C ALA A 248 -17.30 -3.27 -1.58
N ILE A 249 -15.98 -3.30 -1.39
CA ILE A 249 -15.21 -4.52 -1.19
C ILE A 249 -14.69 -4.49 0.24
N LEU A 250 -14.92 -5.57 1.00
CA LEU A 250 -14.37 -5.73 2.34
C LEU A 250 -12.99 -6.42 2.25
N PRO A 251 -12.04 -6.04 3.13
CA PRO A 251 -10.84 -6.86 3.34
C PRO A 251 -11.22 -8.30 3.70
N LYS A 252 -10.51 -9.27 3.13
CA LYS A 252 -10.69 -10.69 3.45
C LYS A 252 -9.78 -11.07 4.61
N ALA A 253 -10.05 -12.20 5.26
CA ALA A 253 -9.15 -12.76 6.29
C ALA A 253 -7.72 -13.03 5.76
N THR A 254 -7.56 -13.21 4.44
CA THR A 254 -6.25 -13.35 3.78
C THR A 254 -5.48 -12.03 3.68
N ASP A 255 -6.17 -10.90 3.82
CA ASP A 255 -5.59 -9.55 3.77
C ASP A 255 -5.09 -9.11 5.16
N THR A 256 -5.26 -9.95 6.19
CA THR A 256 -4.70 -9.73 7.52
C THR A 256 -3.32 -10.37 7.67
N ILE A 257 -2.33 -9.54 7.98
CA ILE A 257 -0.99 -9.93 8.39
C ILE A 257 -1.07 -10.40 9.85
N ASN A 258 -0.85 -11.69 10.05
CA ASN A 258 -0.92 -12.39 11.33
C ASN A 258 0.05 -13.58 11.31
N ILE A 259 -0.04 -14.46 12.30
CA ILE A 259 0.78 -15.67 12.39
C ILE A 259 0.63 -16.61 11.18
N LEU A 260 -0.55 -16.67 10.55
CA LEU A 260 -0.72 -17.45 9.31
C LEU A 260 0.09 -16.85 8.16
N THR A 261 0.26 -15.54 8.14
CA THR A 261 1.15 -14.87 7.18
C THR A 261 2.61 -15.29 7.41
N LEU A 262 3.06 -15.46 8.66
CA LEU A 262 4.40 -16.03 8.94
C LEU A 262 4.58 -17.43 8.35
N LYS A 263 3.58 -18.29 8.50
CA LYS A 263 3.59 -19.65 7.89
C LYS A 263 3.68 -19.59 6.36
N ARG A 264 2.93 -18.68 5.72
CA ARG A 264 3.01 -18.44 4.25
C ARG A 264 4.40 -17.94 3.83
N MET A 265 5.08 -17.18 4.70
CA MET A 265 6.47 -16.74 4.51
C MET A 265 7.51 -17.82 4.84
N LYS A 266 7.07 -19.03 5.17
CA LYS A 266 7.90 -20.16 5.61
C LYS A 266 8.68 -19.89 6.90
N ILE A 267 8.10 -19.09 7.78
CA ILE A 267 8.62 -18.79 9.11
C ILE A 267 7.81 -19.60 10.12
N PHE A 268 8.48 -20.47 10.85
CA PHE A 268 7.89 -21.42 11.79
C PHE A 268 8.59 -21.37 13.14
N LYS A 269 7.90 -21.86 14.17
CA LYS A 269 8.46 -21.98 15.51
C LYS A 269 9.06 -23.38 15.69
N GLU A 270 10.38 -23.48 15.84
CA GLU A 270 11.12 -24.71 16.13
C GLU A 270 11.83 -24.55 17.48
N ASN A 271 11.64 -25.49 18.41
CA ASN A 271 12.22 -25.44 19.76
C ASN A 271 11.97 -24.11 20.51
N GLY A 272 10.81 -23.49 20.28
CA GLY A 272 10.44 -22.21 20.89
C GLY A 272 10.99 -20.97 20.18
N GLN A 273 11.85 -21.11 19.18
CA GLN A 273 12.44 -20.03 18.41
C GLN A 273 11.86 -19.95 17.00
N TRP A 274 11.74 -18.75 16.44
CA TRP A 274 11.28 -18.56 15.06
C TRP A 274 12.44 -18.77 14.09
N VAL A 275 12.22 -19.62 13.07
CA VAL A 275 13.20 -19.96 12.04
C VAL A 275 12.54 -19.94 10.65
N ALA A 276 13.32 -19.63 9.61
CA ALA A 276 12.87 -19.72 8.23
C ALA A 276 13.29 -21.06 7.61
N LYS A 277 12.35 -21.79 7.01
CA LYS A 277 12.69 -22.97 6.22
C LYS A 277 13.16 -22.56 4.82
N SER A 278 14.42 -22.88 4.53
CA SER A 278 15.00 -22.81 3.18
C SER A 278 14.33 -23.82 2.24
N LYS A 279 14.26 -23.54 0.93
CA LYS A 279 13.93 -24.55 -0.09
C LYS A 279 15.06 -25.60 -0.07
N GLY A 280 14.82 -26.77 0.55
CA GLY A 280 15.79 -27.87 0.56
C GLY A 280 15.69 -28.83 1.75
N PHE A 281 14.49 -29.13 2.23
CA PHE A 281 14.27 -30.31 3.08
C PHE A 281 13.10 -31.10 2.49
N ASP A 282 13.46 -32.11 1.71
CA ASP A 282 12.56 -33.20 1.33
C ASP A 282 12.36 -34.04 2.59
N ASP A 283 11.33 -33.72 3.38
CA ASP A 283 10.71 -34.73 4.25
C ASP A 283 9.60 -35.39 3.44
N GLU A 284 9.99 -36.44 2.74
CA GLU A 284 9.10 -37.42 2.14
C GLU A 284 8.45 -38.22 3.28
N SER A 285 7.34 -37.73 3.85
CA SER A 285 6.37 -38.54 4.63
C SER A 285 4.99 -37.88 4.79
N GLY A 286 4.31 -37.61 3.66
CA GLY A 286 2.85 -37.74 3.45
C GLY A 286 1.84 -36.82 4.16
N PRO A 287 0.57 -36.79 3.71
CA PRO A 287 0.16 -36.36 2.38
C PRO A 287 -0.84 -35.19 2.42
N SER A 288 -1.10 -34.63 1.23
CA SER A 288 -2.28 -33.81 0.82
C SER A 288 -1.97 -32.36 0.49
N THR A 289 -1.55 -32.19 -0.77
CA THR A 289 -2.03 -31.18 -1.73
C THR A 289 -3.11 -30.22 -1.22
N LEU A 290 -2.77 -28.93 -1.16
CA LEU A 290 -3.72 -27.86 -1.47
C LEU A 290 -3.20 -27.13 -2.71
N PRO A 291 -4.02 -26.97 -3.76
CA PRO A 291 -3.59 -26.34 -5.00
C PRO A 291 -3.19 -24.88 -4.78
N PHE A 292 -2.17 -24.47 -5.51
CA PHE A 292 -1.92 -23.09 -5.84
C PHE A 292 -3.06 -22.63 -6.75
N ASP A 293 -4.11 -22.04 -6.17
CA ASP A 293 -5.16 -21.40 -6.96
C ASP A 293 -4.61 -20.12 -7.57
N GLY A 294 -4.34 -20.22 -8.87
CA GLY A 294 -4.37 -19.09 -9.77
C GLY A 294 -5.74 -18.43 -9.68
N GLU A 295 -5.74 -17.11 -9.77
CA GLU A 295 -6.95 -16.29 -9.89
C GLU A 295 -7.69 -16.68 -11.17
N ASP A 296 -8.66 -17.60 -11.09
CA ASP A 296 -9.68 -17.81 -12.11
C ASP A 296 -11.06 -17.47 -11.53
N LEU A 297 -11.66 -16.47 -12.15
CA LEU A 297 -13.02 -15.99 -11.92
C LEU A 297 -14.01 -17.04 -12.43
N HIS A 298 -14.85 -17.61 -11.55
CA HIS A 298 -16.20 -18.01 -11.93
C HIS A 298 -17.16 -17.94 -10.73
N ASP A 299 -18.30 -17.30 -10.99
CA ASP A 299 -19.50 -17.23 -10.17
C ASP A 299 -20.02 -18.65 -9.86
N ASP A 300 -20.54 -18.87 -8.64
CA ASP A 300 -21.94 -19.26 -8.44
C ASP A 300 -22.27 -19.51 -6.95
N GLU A 301 -23.57 -19.50 -6.73
CA GLU A 301 -24.33 -19.28 -5.52
C GLU A 301 -24.24 -20.35 -4.42
N ASP A 302 -24.71 -19.92 -3.25
CA ASP A 302 -25.31 -20.69 -2.16
C ASP A 302 -24.37 -21.43 -1.17
N ALA A 303 -24.03 -20.74 -0.08
CA ALA A 303 -23.54 -21.33 1.15
C ALA A 303 -24.43 -20.91 2.35
N PRO A 304 -24.79 -21.83 3.25
CA PRO A 304 -25.78 -21.61 4.31
C PRO A 304 -25.28 -20.68 5.43
N PRO A 305 -26.19 -20.08 6.23
CA PRO A 305 -25.83 -19.02 7.18
C PRO A 305 -25.06 -19.56 8.40
N LEU A 306 -23.99 -18.86 8.78
CA LEU A 306 -23.23 -19.09 10.01
C LEU A 306 -23.95 -18.49 11.23
N PRO A 307 -23.82 -19.09 12.44
CA PRO A 307 -24.47 -18.62 13.67
C PRO A 307 -23.82 -17.34 14.25
N PRO A 308 -24.54 -16.57 15.08
CA PRO A 308 -24.14 -15.23 15.51
C PRO A 308 -22.98 -15.24 16.54
N SER A 309 -22.04 -14.31 16.33
CA SER A 309 -20.87 -14.05 17.17
C SER A 309 -21.22 -13.58 18.59
N THR A 310 -20.66 -14.26 19.59
CA THR A 310 -20.70 -13.78 20.98
C THR A 310 -19.62 -12.75 21.22
N THR A 311 -20.06 -11.56 21.63
CA THR A 311 -19.28 -10.38 22.00
C THR A 311 -18.25 -10.66 23.10
N ILE A 312 -16.95 -10.55 22.78
CA ILE A 312 -15.87 -10.41 23.76
C ILE A 312 -15.16 -9.08 23.49
N THR A 313 -15.86 -7.97 23.70
CA THR A 313 -15.28 -6.62 23.57
C THR A 313 -15.37 -5.82 24.88
N SER A 314 -15.95 -6.38 25.95
CA SER A 314 -16.16 -5.63 27.20
C SER A 314 -15.17 -5.96 28.32
N ALA A 315 -14.54 -7.13 28.34
CA ALA A 315 -13.70 -7.55 29.47
C ALA A 315 -12.27 -6.98 29.44
N VAL A 316 -11.66 -6.85 28.25
CA VAL A 316 -10.25 -6.40 28.12
C VAL A 316 -10.09 -4.89 28.35
N VAL A 317 -11.08 -4.10 27.93
CA VAL A 317 -11.10 -2.64 28.15
C VAL A 317 -11.31 -2.30 29.64
N LEU A 318 -12.09 -3.11 30.37
CA LEU A 318 -12.29 -2.91 31.81
C LEU A 318 -11.04 -3.30 32.62
N HIS A 319 -10.32 -4.36 32.20
CA HIS A 319 -9.11 -4.80 32.87
C HIS A 319 -7.97 -3.77 32.78
N LEU A 320 -7.85 -3.09 31.63
CA LEU A 320 -6.87 -2.01 31.44
C LEU A 320 -7.22 -0.70 32.16
N ARG A 321 -8.50 -0.46 32.47
CA ARG A 321 -8.93 0.72 33.28
C ARG A 321 -8.70 0.54 34.77
N LEU A 322 -8.72 -0.69 35.28
CA LEU A 322 -8.47 -0.97 36.70
C LEU A 322 -6.96 -1.02 37.07
N GLN A 323 -6.08 -1.23 36.09
CA GLN A 323 -4.63 -1.23 36.31
C GLN A 323 -3.95 0.14 36.21
N ARG A 324 -4.66 1.17 35.75
CA ARG A 324 -4.20 2.57 35.79
C ARG A 324 -5.04 3.33 36.82
N GLY A 325 -4.62 3.24 38.09
CA GLY A 325 -5.23 3.99 39.18
C GLY A 325 -5.18 5.49 38.93
N LEU A 326 -6.30 6.04 38.49
CA LEU A 326 -6.64 7.46 38.51
C LEU A 326 -8.11 7.54 38.90
N PHE A 327 -8.36 8.07 40.10
CA PHE A 327 -9.67 8.57 40.51
C PHE A 327 -10.03 9.82 39.71
#